data_AF-C2KLV0-F1
#
_entry.id   AF-C2KLV0-F1
#
_cell.length_a   1.000
_cell.length_b   1.000
_cell.length_c   1.000
_cell.angle_alpha   90.00
_cell.angle_beta   90.00
_cell.angle_gamma   90.00
#
_symmetry.space_group_name_H-M   'P 1'
#
loop_
_entity.id
_entity.type
_entity.pdbx_description
1 polymer ?
#
loop_
_entity_poly.entity_id
_entity_poly.type
_entity_poly.pdbx_seq_one_letter_code
_entity_poly.pdbx_strand_id
1 'polypeptide(L)'
;MNQIENLSNNLTQLTTEIKTYQNIGGQAIFEIGRRLKWVKEHDLAHGEFGKWLEDININQRVAQQFIKIASELPNTRTSSYLGMQALYEIATMPEEEREKPQQLSSGEVKKPDEMTVRELREVKAQLKERDEQIFSKDKTIESLLNRQPEVIEKEVEVEKIPDDYDFLKGKVETTESINERYASENAELREALKKRQEAMKNMTFDAEPMQNEARELEQQIASLHQVKSLDERVNSFISDIAVYGKTTDFNGIAIKQETMDHVISSLSIAKKMIEDIEKNITSDKIINADGLD
;
A
#
# COMPACT_ATOMS: atom_id res chain seq x y z
N MET A 1 -57.35 1.54 60.18
CA MET A 1 -57.65 2.98 60.06
C MET A 1 -56.37 3.68 59.66
N ASN A 2 -56.25 4.12 58.40
CA ASN A 2 -55.17 5.05 58.03
C ASN A 2 -55.65 6.44 58.39
N GLN A 3 -55.00 7.08 59.36
CA GLN A 3 -55.11 8.52 59.53
C GLN A 3 -54.54 9.14 58.25
N ILE A 4 -55.37 9.86 57.50
CA ILE A 4 -54.88 10.71 56.41
C ILE A 4 -54.21 11.87 57.12
N GLU A 5 -52.88 11.84 57.23
CA GLU A 5 -52.11 13.00 57.66
C GLU A 5 -52.40 14.14 56.68
N ASN A 6 -52.77 15.31 57.21
CA ASN A 6 -52.96 16.50 56.39
C ASN A 6 -51.61 16.88 55.76
N LEU A 7 -51.60 17.12 54.44
CA LEU A 7 -50.43 17.58 53.71
C LEU A 7 -49.87 18.88 54.32
N SER A 8 -48.55 18.95 54.51
CA SER A 8 -47.88 20.18 54.96
C SER A 8 -48.02 21.30 53.92
N ASN A 9 -48.16 22.55 54.37
CA ASN A 9 -48.12 23.72 53.48
C ASN A 9 -46.67 24.23 53.23
N ASN A 10 -45.65 23.57 53.79
CA ASN A 10 -44.25 23.95 53.64
C ASN A 10 -43.59 23.16 52.49
N LEU A 11 -43.17 23.85 51.43
CA LEU A 11 -42.55 23.24 50.26
C LEU A 11 -41.28 22.42 50.60
N THR A 12 -40.46 22.87 51.53
CA THR A 12 -39.23 22.15 51.96
C THR A 12 -39.58 20.86 52.68
N GLN A 13 -40.62 20.87 53.50
CA GLN A 13 -41.10 19.67 54.18
C GLN A 13 -41.66 18.67 53.17
N LEU A 14 -42.56 19.10 52.28
CA LEU A 14 -43.11 18.26 51.21
C LEU A 14 -42.00 17.66 50.32
N THR A 15 -40.97 18.45 49.99
CA THR A 15 -39.82 17.98 49.20
C THR A 15 -39.06 16.85 49.91
N THR A 16 -38.87 16.98 51.23
CA THR A 16 -38.20 15.96 52.04
C THR A 16 -39.02 14.67 52.13
N GLU A 17 -40.33 14.79 52.33
CA GLU A 17 -41.26 13.66 52.37
C GLU A 17 -41.28 12.92 51.03
N ILE A 18 -41.40 13.65 49.91
CA ILE A 18 -41.38 13.07 48.55
C ILE A 18 -40.08 12.30 48.30
N LYS A 19 -38.91 12.90 48.63
CA LYS A 19 -37.61 12.21 48.47
C LYS A 19 -37.51 10.96 49.34
N THR A 20 -38.11 10.98 50.52
CA THR A 20 -38.15 9.82 51.42
C THR A 20 -38.97 8.69 50.81
N TYR A 21 -40.17 8.98 50.30
CA TYR A 21 -41.00 7.98 49.62
C TYR A 21 -40.38 7.47 48.32
N GLN A 22 -39.71 8.33 47.55
CA GLN A 22 -38.94 7.91 46.38
C GLN A 22 -37.85 6.90 46.77
N ASN A 23 -37.07 7.19 47.82
CA ASN A 23 -36.04 6.28 48.31
C ASN A 23 -36.63 4.95 48.81
N ILE A 24 -37.73 4.98 49.56
CA ILE A 24 -38.43 3.76 50.00
C ILE A 24 -38.91 2.95 48.79
N GLY A 25 -39.50 3.62 47.79
CA GLY A 25 -39.97 2.98 46.56
C GLY A 25 -38.84 2.32 45.78
N GLY A 26 -37.70 3.02 45.61
CA GLY A 26 -36.53 2.45 44.95
C GLY A 26 -35.96 1.25 45.70
N GLN A 27 -35.80 1.34 47.02
CA GLN A 27 -35.33 0.20 47.83
C GLN A 27 -36.28 -1.00 47.76
N ALA A 28 -37.60 -0.75 47.76
CA ALA A 28 -38.60 -1.80 47.64
C ALA A 28 -38.45 -2.58 46.31
N ILE A 29 -38.08 -1.91 45.21
CA ILE A 29 -37.80 -2.58 43.92
C ILE A 29 -36.70 -3.64 44.07
N PHE A 30 -35.59 -3.28 44.72
CA PHE A 30 -34.48 -4.22 44.95
C PHE A 30 -34.87 -5.36 45.89
N GLU A 31 -35.58 -5.06 46.99
CA GLU A 31 -35.99 -6.05 47.98
C GLU A 31 -37.01 -7.06 47.44
N ILE A 32 -37.95 -6.60 46.62
CA ILE A 32 -38.90 -7.47 45.91
C ILE A 32 -38.13 -8.36 44.94
N GLY A 33 -37.23 -7.80 44.13
CA GLY A 33 -36.41 -8.56 43.18
C GLY A 33 -35.58 -9.66 43.84
N ARG A 34 -34.94 -9.37 44.97
CA ARG A 34 -34.17 -10.37 45.75
C ARG A 34 -35.05 -11.54 46.22
N ARG A 35 -36.24 -11.27 46.76
CA ARG A 35 -37.16 -12.31 47.24
C ARG A 35 -37.73 -13.15 46.10
N LEU A 36 -38.14 -12.50 45.01
CA LEU A 36 -38.61 -13.19 43.81
C LEU A 36 -37.53 -14.12 43.23
N LYS A 37 -36.27 -13.67 43.19
CA LYS A 37 -35.13 -14.48 42.75
C LYS A 37 -34.92 -15.68 43.68
N TRP A 38 -34.89 -15.43 44.98
CA TRP A 38 -34.68 -16.48 45.98
C TRP A 38 -35.72 -17.60 45.86
N VAL A 39 -37.01 -17.25 45.80
CA VAL A 39 -38.11 -18.22 45.65
C VAL A 39 -37.97 -19.02 44.35
N LYS A 40 -37.63 -18.33 43.25
CA LYS A 40 -37.42 -18.97 41.93
C LYS A 40 -36.29 -20.00 41.94
N GLU A 41 -35.23 -19.75 42.72
CA GLU A 41 -34.02 -20.58 42.74
C GLU A 41 -34.06 -21.68 43.81
N HIS A 42 -34.81 -21.51 44.91
CA HIS A 42 -34.67 -22.36 46.11
C HIS A 42 -35.95 -23.05 46.61
N ASP A 43 -37.13 -22.52 46.31
CA ASP A 43 -38.36 -22.90 47.04
C ASP A 43 -39.40 -23.61 46.16
N LEU A 44 -39.35 -23.43 44.84
CA LEU A 44 -40.37 -23.96 43.92
C LEU A 44 -39.80 -24.98 42.94
N ALA A 45 -40.56 -26.05 42.71
CA ALA A 45 -40.29 -27.02 41.65
C ALA A 45 -40.42 -26.37 40.25
N HIS A 46 -39.76 -26.97 39.25
CA HIS A 46 -39.77 -26.46 37.88
C HIS A 46 -41.20 -26.32 37.34
N GLY A 47 -41.58 -25.12 36.89
CA GLY A 47 -42.91 -24.81 36.37
C GLY A 47 -43.90 -24.19 37.37
N GLU A 48 -43.62 -24.24 38.68
CA GLU A 48 -44.54 -23.73 39.71
C GLU A 48 -44.39 -22.22 39.99
N PHE A 49 -43.25 -21.62 39.62
CA PHE A 49 -43.00 -20.18 39.81
C PHE A 49 -44.07 -19.29 39.16
N GLY A 50 -44.57 -19.68 37.99
CA GLY A 50 -45.60 -18.91 37.28
C GLY A 50 -46.92 -18.83 38.02
N LYS A 51 -47.37 -19.96 38.59
CA LYS A 51 -48.62 -20.02 39.38
C LYS A 51 -48.50 -19.22 40.67
N TRP A 52 -47.37 -19.36 41.36
CA TRP A 52 -47.10 -18.61 42.58
C TRP A 52 -47.12 -17.09 42.35
N LEU A 53 -46.60 -16.63 41.21
CA LEU A 53 -46.67 -15.22 40.82
C LEU A 53 -48.11 -14.73 40.64
N GLU A 54 -49.00 -15.57 40.09
CA GLU A 54 -50.43 -15.27 39.96
C GLU A 54 -51.10 -15.15 41.34
N ASP A 55 -50.78 -16.05 42.29
CA ASP A 55 -51.31 -16.03 43.65
C ASP A 55 -50.97 -14.73 44.41
N ILE A 56 -49.78 -14.17 44.17
CA ILE A 56 -49.35 -12.89 44.76
C ILE A 56 -49.66 -11.67 43.88
N ASN A 57 -50.44 -11.85 42.79
CA ASN A 57 -50.85 -10.81 41.85
C ASN A 57 -49.69 -10.04 41.19
N ILE A 58 -48.59 -10.73 40.87
CA ILE A 58 -47.45 -10.15 40.15
C ILE A 58 -47.39 -10.72 38.73
N ASN A 59 -47.42 -9.84 37.74
CA ASN A 59 -47.22 -10.24 36.35
C ASN A 59 -45.81 -10.81 36.13
N GLN A 60 -45.69 -11.91 35.37
CA GLN A 60 -44.39 -12.54 35.09
C GLN A 60 -43.33 -11.60 34.51
N ARG A 61 -43.70 -10.70 33.59
CA ARG A 61 -42.75 -9.74 33.02
C ARG A 61 -42.24 -8.78 34.07
N VAL A 62 -43.14 -8.29 34.93
CA VAL A 62 -42.79 -7.39 36.03
C VAL A 62 -41.86 -8.10 37.04
N ALA A 63 -42.16 -9.36 37.39
CA ALA A 63 -41.29 -10.17 38.23
C ALA A 63 -39.89 -10.34 37.64
N GLN A 64 -39.79 -10.61 36.34
CA GLN A 64 -38.51 -10.71 35.64
C GLN A 64 -37.73 -9.40 35.69
N GLN A 65 -38.39 -8.26 35.50
CA GLN A 65 -37.74 -6.96 35.61
C GLN A 65 -37.20 -6.71 37.04
N PHE A 66 -37.97 -7.02 38.08
CA PHE A 66 -37.53 -6.90 39.47
C PHE A 66 -36.29 -7.75 39.75
N ILE A 67 -36.32 -9.03 39.33
CA ILE A 67 -35.20 -9.96 39.48
C ILE A 67 -33.97 -9.44 38.72
N LYS A 68 -34.15 -8.94 37.48
CA LYS A 68 -33.06 -8.42 36.66
C LYS A 68 -32.40 -7.21 37.34
N ILE A 69 -33.18 -6.24 37.79
CA ILE A 69 -32.65 -5.06 38.50
C ILE A 69 -31.86 -5.49 39.74
N ALA A 70 -32.43 -6.35 40.58
CA ALA A 70 -31.79 -6.78 41.82
C ALA A 70 -30.54 -7.66 41.61
N SER A 71 -30.42 -8.31 40.45
CA SER A 71 -29.26 -9.16 40.13
C SER A 71 -28.11 -8.38 39.49
N GLU A 72 -28.43 -7.33 38.74
CA GLU A 72 -27.49 -6.63 37.87
C GLU A 72 -26.99 -5.31 38.46
N LEU A 73 -27.80 -4.66 39.29
CA LEU A 73 -27.49 -3.35 39.83
C LEU A 73 -27.23 -3.41 41.34
N PRO A 74 -26.21 -2.68 41.85
CA PRO A 74 -26.06 -2.48 43.27
C PRO A 74 -27.17 -1.57 43.81
N ASN A 75 -27.70 -1.87 44.99
CA ASN A 75 -28.68 -1.01 45.67
C ASN A 75 -27.98 0.18 46.34
N THR A 76 -27.57 1.17 45.54
CA THR A 76 -26.90 2.39 46.02
C THR A 76 -27.91 3.50 46.31
N ARG A 77 -27.44 4.56 46.99
CA ARG A 77 -28.26 5.73 47.27
C ARG A 77 -28.77 6.41 46.00
N THR A 78 -27.96 6.46 44.94
CA THR A 78 -28.32 7.11 43.68
C THR A 78 -29.38 6.31 42.92
N SER A 79 -29.23 4.98 42.86
CA SER A 79 -30.23 4.10 42.22
C SER A 79 -31.57 4.06 42.97
N SER A 80 -31.57 4.34 44.28
CA SER A 80 -32.77 4.32 45.10
C SER A 80 -33.77 5.44 44.78
N TYR A 81 -33.37 6.48 44.03
CA TYR A 81 -34.29 7.53 43.57
C TYR A 81 -34.87 7.27 42.17
N LEU A 82 -34.41 6.22 41.48
CA LEU A 82 -34.84 5.89 40.13
C LEU A 82 -36.10 5.02 40.14
N GLY A 83 -36.99 5.30 39.19
CA GLY A 83 -38.18 4.48 38.96
C GLY A 83 -37.85 3.15 38.30
N MET A 84 -38.77 2.19 38.43
CA MET A 84 -38.67 0.82 37.90
C MET A 84 -38.20 0.74 36.45
N GLN A 85 -38.76 1.57 35.56
CA GLN A 85 -38.42 1.53 34.14
C GLN A 85 -36.99 2.00 33.88
N ALA A 86 -36.54 3.09 34.51
CA ALA A 86 -35.18 3.59 34.37
C ALA A 86 -34.17 2.55 34.89
N LEU A 87 -34.42 1.99 36.08
CA LEU A 87 -33.60 0.92 36.64
C LEU A 87 -33.54 -0.30 35.72
N TYR A 88 -34.66 -0.71 35.12
CA TYR A 88 -34.67 -1.84 34.19
C TYR A 88 -33.90 -1.56 32.91
N GLU A 89 -34.02 -0.35 32.34
CA GLU A 89 -33.23 0.02 31.17
C GLU A 89 -31.73 0.00 31.48
N ILE A 90 -31.30 0.57 32.61
CA ILE A 90 -29.89 0.54 33.05
C ILE A 90 -29.41 -0.90 33.33
N ALA A 91 -30.22 -1.72 34.01
CA ALA A 91 -29.90 -3.13 34.31
C ALA A 91 -29.75 -4.00 33.05
N THR A 92 -30.26 -3.54 31.91
CA THR A 92 -30.17 -4.24 30.62
C THR A 92 -29.17 -3.58 29.65
N MET A 93 -28.47 -2.54 30.09
CA MET A 93 -27.28 -2.03 29.40
C MET A 93 -26.07 -2.93 29.69
N PRO A 94 -25.06 -2.95 28.79
CA PRO A 94 -23.75 -3.54 29.07
C PRO A 94 -23.17 -2.98 30.37
N GLU A 95 -22.63 -3.85 31.24
CA GLU A 95 -22.17 -3.47 32.57
C GLU A 95 -21.18 -2.30 32.54
N GLU A 96 -20.25 -2.32 31.58
CA GLU A 96 -19.24 -1.28 31.40
C GLU A 96 -19.84 0.09 31.05
N GLU A 97 -21.03 0.13 30.46
CA GLU A 97 -21.65 1.38 29.98
C GLU A 97 -22.60 2.00 31.02
N ARG A 98 -22.91 1.31 32.12
CA ARG A 98 -23.90 1.75 33.13
C ARG A 98 -23.46 2.97 33.93
N GLU A 99 -22.15 3.20 34.05
CA GLU A 99 -21.57 4.32 34.82
C GLU A 99 -20.81 5.32 33.93
N LYS A 100 -20.62 5.00 32.64
CA LYS A 100 -19.90 5.84 31.69
C LYS A 100 -20.84 6.95 31.18
N PRO A 101 -20.40 8.22 31.15
CA PRO A 101 -21.16 9.28 30.50
C PRO A 101 -21.37 8.98 29.02
N GLN A 102 -22.59 9.13 28.55
CA GLN A 102 -22.97 8.91 27.15
C GLN A 102 -23.34 10.24 26.51
N GLN A 103 -22.97 10.39 25.25
CA GLN A 103 -23.39 11.53 24.45
C GLN A 103 -24.77 11.26 23.89
N LEU A 104 -25.71 12.16 24.17
CA LEU A 104 -27.08 12.09 23.68
C LEU A 104 -27.20 12.80 22.33
N SER A 105 -28.26 12.49 21.58
CA SER A 105 -28.56 13.16 20.31
C SER A 105 -28.88 14.65 20.45
N SER A 106 -29.21 15.12 21.67
CA SER A 106 -29.32 16.54 21.98
C SER A 106 -27.95 17.26 22.05
N GLY A 107 -26.85 16.52 22.06
CA GLY A 107 -25.50 17.02 22.30
C GLY A 107 -25.11 17.08 23.79
N GLU A 108 -26.04 16.84 24.70
CA GLU A 108 -25.76 16.74 26.14
C GLU A 108 -24.99 15.45 26.46
N VAL A 109 -24.12 15.50 27.46
CA VAL A 109 -23.42 14.33 28.00
C VAL A 109 -23.97 14.08 29.40
N LYS A 110 -24.59 12.90 29.59
CA LYS A 110 -25.19 12.50 30.86
C LYS A 110 -24.73 11.11 31.26
N LYS A 111 -24.74 10.82 32.56
CA LYS A 111 -24.65 9.44 33.01
C LYS A 111 -26.00 8.72 32.92
N PRO A 112 -26.05 7.39 32.79
CA PRO A 112 -27.31 6.65 32.68
C PRO A 112 -28.30 6.89 33.85
N ASP A 113 -27.81 7.16 35.05
CA ASP A 113 -28.64 7.50 36.22
C ASP A 113 -29.25 8.92 36.18
N GLU A 114 -28.75 9.78 35.28
CA GLU A 114 -29.27 11.13 35.04
C GLU A 114 -30.20 11.19 33.81
N MET A 115 -30.30 10.08 33.07
CA MET A 115 -31.08 10.01 31.83
C MET A 115 -32.56 9.69 32.08
N THR A 116 -33.40 10.23 31.22
CA THR A 116 -34.78 9.78 31.07
C THR A 116 -34.83 8.38 30.44
N VAL A 117 -35.96 7.68 30.65
CA VAL A 117 -36.19 6.36 30.02
C VAL A 117 -36.07 6.40 28.50
N ARG A 118 -36.45 7.51 27.87
CA ARG A 118 -36.34 7.67 26.41
C ARG A 118 -34.87 7.75 25.98
N GLU A 119 -34.08 8.58 26.66
CA GLU A 119 -32.63 8.70 26.40
C GLU A 119 -31.90 7.37 26.63
N LEU A 120 -32.23 6.64 27.70
CA LEU A 120 -31.66 5.30 27.96
C LEU A 120 -31.94 4.31 26.82
N ARG A 121 -33.16 4.31 26.27
CA ARG A 121 -33.52 3.44 25.14
C ARG A 121 -32.79 3.81 23.86
N GLU A 122 -32.62 5.10 23.63
CA GLU A 122 -31.87 5.62 22.49
C GLU A 122 -30.40 5.21 22.57
N VAL A 123 -29.75 5.44 23.72
CA VAL A 123 -28.37 5.01 23.98
C VAL A 123 -28.22 3.50 23.76
N LYS A 124 -29.13 2.69 24.30
CA LYS A 124 -29.09 1.23 24.09
C LYS A 124 -29.20 0.84 22.62
N ALA A 125 -30.05 1.52 21.85
CA ALA A 125 -30.18 1.27 20.42
C ALA A 125 -28.88 1.61 19.68
N GLN A 126 -28.25 2.74 20.01
CA GLN A 126 -26.96 3.16 19.44
C GLN A 126 -25.82 2.19 19.81
N LEU A 127 -25.77 1.72 21.06
CA LEU A 127 -24.79 0.71 21.50
C LEU A 127 -24.95 -0.59 20.72
N LYS A 128 -26.18 -1.08 20.57
CA LYS A 128 -26.48 -2.30 19.81
C LYS A 128 -26.09 -2.16 18.33
N GLU A 129 -26.38 -1.01 17.73
CA GLU A 129 -25.99 -0.74 16.34
C GLU A 129 -24.47 -0.70 16.19
N ARG A 130 -23.75 -0.06 17.12
CA ARG A 130 -22.28 -0.09 17.15
C ARG A 130 -21.74 -1.51 17.27
N ASP A 131 -22.29 -2.33 18.15
CA ASP A 131 -21.84 -3.71 18.35
C ASP A 131 -22.10 -4.56 17.11
N GLU A 132 -23.25 -4.40 16.44
CA GLU A 132 -23.55 -5.06 15.17
C GLU A 132 -22.62 -4.60 14.03
N GLN A 133 -22.28 -3.31 13.99
CA GLN A 133 -21.29 -2.77 13.06
C GLN A 133 -19.88 -3.31 13.34
N ILE A 134 -19.49 -3.44 14.61
CA ILE A 134 -18.20 -4.03 14.99
C ILE A 134 -18.18 -5.50 14.60
N PHE A 135 -19.20 -6.28 14.96
CA PHE A 135 -19.29 -7.69 14.62
C PHE A 135 -19.27 -7.94 13.11
N SER A 136 -19.98 -7.13 12.32
CA SER A 136 -19.95 -7.24 10.86
C SER A 136 -18.59 -6.87 10.27
N LYS A 137 -17.91 -5.87 10.82
CA LYS A 137 -16.53 -5.52 10.46
C LYS A 137 -15.56 -6.64 10.84
N ASP A 138 -15.68 -7.23 12.01
CA ASP A 138 -14.85 -8.33 12.47
C ASP A 138 -15.03 -9.56 11.58
N LYS A 139 -16.28 -9.90 11.21
CA LYS A 139 -16.55 -10.96 10.22
C LYS A 139 -15.95 -10.64 8.85
N THR A 140 -15.97 -9.37 8.45
CA THR A 140 -15.32 -8.93 7.20
C THR A 140 -13.81 -9.10 7.30
N ILE A 141 -13.19 -8.66 8.41
CA ILE A 141 -11.76 -8.82 8.68
C ILE A 141 -11.39 -10.30 8.71
N GLU A 142 -12.15 -11.13 9.43
CA GLU A 142 -11.95 -12.57 9.48
C GLU A 142 -12.08 -13.20 8.08
N SER A 143 -13.07 -12.78 7.28
CA SER A 143 -13.17 -13.23 5.89
C SER A 143 -12.00 -12.77 5.01
N LEU A 144 -11.42 -11.60 5.28
CA LEU A 144 -10.26 -11.08 4.56
C LEU A 144 -8.96 -11.79 4.99
N LEU A 145 -8.84 -12.13 6.27
CA LEU A 145 -7.72 -12.90 6.83
C LEU A 145 -7.76 -14.37 6.41
N ASN A 146 -8.94 -14.96 6.31
CA ASN A 146 -9.17 -16.33 5.85
C ASN A 146 -9.34 -16.45 4.33
N ARG A 147 -9.40 -15.32 3.61
CA ARG A 147 -9.21 -15.34 2.17
C ARG A 147 -7.79 -15.84 1.95
N GLN A 148 -7.64 -16.94 1.19
CA GLN A 148 -6.32 -17.24 0.63
C GLN A 148 -5.82 -15.95 -0.01
N PRO A 149 -4.52 -15.60 0.13
CA PRO A 149 -3.98 -14.43 -0.52
C PRO A 149 -4.44 -14.49 -1.97
N GLU A 150 -5.32 -13.56 -2.35
CA GLU A 150 -5.61 -13.37 -3.75
C GLU A 150 -4.23 -13.03 -4.30
N VAL A 151 -3.72 -13.91 -5.16
CA VAL A 151 -2.51 -13.63 -5.92
C VAL A 151 -2.90 -12.44 -6.79
N ILE A 152 -2.84 -11.26 -6.21
CA ILE A 152 -2.53 -10.07 -6.95
C ILE A 152 -1.14 -10.43 -7.45
N GLU A 153 -1.06 -10.81 -8.71
CA GLU A 153 0.16 -10.62 -9.49
C GLU A 153 0.43 -9.12 -9.46
N LYS A 154 0.86 -8.62 -8.31
CA LYS A 154 1.70 -7.45 -8.25
C LYS A 154 2.97 -8.05 -8.79
N GLU A 155 3.20 -7.85 -10.08
CA GLU A 155 4.54 -7.87 -10.61
C GLU A 155 5.37 -7.07 -9.62
N VAL A 156 6.13 -7.79 -8.80
CA VAL A 156 7.34 -7.25 -8.25
C VAL A 156 8.08 -6.86 -9.51
N GLU A 157 8.19 -5.56 -9.79
CA GLU A 157 9.20 -5.03 -10.68
C GLU A 157 10.53 -5.46 -10.05
N VAL A 158 10.91 -6.71 -10.32
CA VAL A 158 12.31 -7.06 -10.44
C VAL A 158 12.80 -6.04 -11.44
N GLU A 159 13.77 -5.21 -11.06
CA GLU A 159 14.59 -4.48 -12.02
C GLU A 159 15.19 -5.56 -12.94
N LYS A 160 14.42 -5.93 -13.96
CA LYS A 160 14.91 -6.70 -15.08
C LYS A 160 15.89 -5.73 -15.69
N ILE A 161 17.17 -6.01 -15.47
CA ILE A 161 18.24 -5.57 -16.35
C ILE A 161 17.63 -5.65 -17.75
N PRO A 162 17.44 -4.52 -18.44
CA PRO A 162 16.85 -4.54 -19.77
C PRO A 162 17.57 -5.58 -20.62
N ASP A 163 16.85 -6.38 -21.40
CA ASP A 163 17.43 -7.52 -22.15
C ASP A 163 18.62 -7.12 -23.05
N ASP A 164 18.80 -5.81 -23.29
CA ASP A 164 19.87 -5.20 -24.05
C ASP A 164 20.98 -4.53 -23.24
N TYR A 165 20.95 -4.59 -21.90
CA TYR A 165 21.97 -3.99 -21.04
C TYR A 165 23.37 -4.58 -21.31
N ASP A 166 23.49 -5.90 -21.36
CA ASP A 166 24.78 -6.56 -21.62
C ASP A 166 25.29 -6.30 -23.04
N PHE A 167 24.37 -6.20 -24.01
CA PHE A 167 24.69 -5.85 -25.39
C PHE A 167 25.18 -4.40 -25.52
N LEU A 168 24.48 -3.44 -24.90
CA LEU A 168 24.86 -2.03 -24.90
C LEU A 168 26.16 -1.79 -24.15
N LYS A 169 26.33 -2.44 -22.99
CA LYS A 169 27.56 -2.38 -22.19
C LYS A 169 28.75 -2.90 -22.98
N GLY A 170 28.63 -4.06 -23.62
CA GLY A 170 29.68 -4.60 -24.48
C GLY A 170 30.03 -3.68 -25.66
N LYS A 171 29.03 -3.03 -26.28
CA LYS A 171 29.27 -2.07 -27.36
C LYS A 171 30.04 -0.82 -26.89
N VAL A 172 29.69 -0.27 -25.72
CA VAL A 172 30.38 0.88 -25.12
C VAL A 172 31.83 0.53 -24.81
N GLU A 173 32.07 -0.58 -24.10
CA GLU A 173 33.42 -1.04 -23.74
C GLU A 173 34.29 -1.28 -24.99
N THR A 174 33.71 -1.88 -26.04
CA THR A 174 34.42 -2.13 -27.31
C THR A 174 34.76 -0.81 -28.03
N THR A 175 33.83 0.15 -28.05
CA THR A 175 34.03 1.45 -28.69
C THR A 175 35.08 2.29 -27.95
N GLU A 176 35.07 2.27 -26.62
CA GLU A 176 36.08 2.93 -25.79
C GLU A 176 37.48 2.35 -26.06
N SER A 177 37.62 1.02 -26.02
CA SER A 177 38.90 0.35 -26.29
C SER A 177 39.45 0.63 -27.69
N ILE A 178 38.58 0.63 -28.72
CA ILE A 178 38.98 0.95 -30.10
C ILE A 178 39.43 2.42 -30.21
N ASN A 179 38.73 3.35 -29.56
CA ASN A 179 39.09 4.77 -29.56
C ASN A 179 40.42 5.04 -28.85
N GLU A 180 40.67 4.38 -27.73
CA GLU A 180 41.96 4.44 -27.03
C GLU A 180 43.10 3.93 -27.90
N ARG A 181 42.89 2.81 -28.61
CA ARG A 181 43.88 2.27 -29.56
C ARG A 181 44.18 3.26 -30.68
N TYR A 182 43.15 3.85 -31.31
CA TYR A 182 43.36 4.86 -32.35
C TYR A 182 44.09 6.10 -31.83
N ALA A 183 43.80 6.54 -30.60
CA ALA A 183 44.46 7.69 -30.00
C ALA A 183 45.96 7.42 -29.78
N SER A 184 46.29 6.23 -29.26
CA SER A 184 47.67 5.80 -29.03
C SER A 184 48.45 5.67 -30.35
N GLU A 185 47.90 4.94 -31.33
CA GLU A 185 48.56 4.72 -32.63
C GLU A 185 48.79 6.04 -33.39
N ASN A 186 47.82 6.95 -33.37
CA ASN A 186 47.96 8.27 -33.99
C ASN A 186 48.99 9.15 -33.25
N ALA A 187 49.08 9.04 -31.92
CA ALA A 187 50.09 9.75 -31.14
C ALA A 187 51.51 9.25 -31.47
N GLU A 188 51.70 7.93 -31.55
CA GLU A 188 52.98 7.30 -31.90
C GLU A 188 53.44 7.71 -33.32
N LEU A 189 52.54 7.65 -34.31
CA LEU A 189 52.87 8.04 -35.69
C LEU A 189 53.19 9.53 -35.80
N ARG A 190 52.47 10.39 -35.07
CA ARG A 190 52.76 11.84 -35.05
C ARG A 190 54.09 12.14 -34.37
N GLU A 191 54.44 11.40 -33.32
CA GLU A 191 55.75 11.53 -32.66
C GLU A 191 56.88 11.07 -33.60
N ALA A 192 56.70 9.94 -34.28
CA ALA A 192 57.63 9.44 -35.30
C ALA A 192 57.81 10.46 -36.44
N LEU A 193 56.71 11.01 -36.96
CA LEU A 193 56.72 12.05 -37.98
C LEU A 193 57.48 13.29 -37.52
N LYS A 194 57.24 13.75 -36.28
CA LYS A 194 57.92 14.90 -35.69
C LYS A 194 59.43 14.67 -35.56
N LYS A 195 59.85 13.51 -35.04
CA LYS A 195 61.27 13.13 -34.94
C LYS A 195 61.94 13.11 -36.31
N ARG A 196 61.25 12.59 -37.34
CA ARG A 196 61.72 12.56 -38.73
C ARG A 196 61.88 13.97 -39.31
N GLN A 197 60.90 14.85 -39.08
CA GLN A 197 60.94 16.26 -39.51
C GLN A 197 62.06 17.06 -38.83
N GLU A 198 62.30 16.83 -37.54
CA GLU A 198 63.40 17.44 -36.80
C GLU A 198 64.76 16.95 -37.30
N ALA A 199 64.89 15.65 -37.58
CA ALA A 199 66.10 15.08 -38.15
C ALA A 199 66.37 15.61 -39.58
N MET A 200 65.34 15.83 -40.41
CA MET A 200 65.48 16.49 -41.71
C MET A 200 65.99 17.93 -41.60
N LYS A 201 65.56 18.68 -40.59
CA LYS A 201 65.98 20.08 -40.38
C LYS A 201 67.47 20.21 -40.05
N ASN A 202 68.08 19.15 -39.50
CA ASN A 202 69.45 19.15 -39.00
C ASN A 202 70.47 18.51 -39.98
N MET A 203 70.05 18.06 -41.17
CA MET A 203 70.90 17.30 -42.10
C MET A 203 71.32 18.12 -43.34
N THR A 204 72.55 17.92 -43.83
CA THR A 204 73.17 18.74 -44.89
C THR A 204 73.37 18.02 -46.23
N PHE A 205 73.09 16.71 -46.34
CA PHE A 205 73.16 15.98 -47.61
C PHE A 205 72.14 14.83 -47.68
N ASP A 206 71.56 14.64 -48.88
CA ASP A 206 70.54 13.66 -49.30
C ASP A 206 69.36 13.39 -48.34
N ALA A 207 68.29 14.18 -48.49
CA ALA A 207 67.07 14.10 -47.70
C ALA A 207 65.96 13.22 -48.32
N GLU A 208 66.16 12.68 -49.53
CA GLU A 208 65.16 11.94 -50.29
C GLU A 208 64.58 10.70 -49.55
N PRO A 209 65.39 9.80 -48.96
CA PRO A 209 64.85 8.65 -48.21
C PRO A 209 64.10 9.07 -46.94
N MET A 210 64.46 10.19 -46.32
CA MET A 210 63.76 10.72 -45.15
C MET A 210 62.43 11.39 -45.50
N GLN A 211 62.37 12.06 -46.66
CA GLN A 211 61.14 12.62 -47.21
C GLN A 211 60.15 11.52 -47.60
N ASN A 212 60.63 10.42 -48.19
CA ASN A 212 59.78 9.29 -48.54
C ASN A 212 59.13 8.66 -47.30
N GLU A 213 59.90 8.41 -46.23
CA GLU A 213 59.36 7.83 -44.99
C GLU A 213 58.42 8.81 -44.25
N ALA A 214 58.69 10.12 -44.29
CA ALA A 214 57.75 11.12 -43.75
C ALA A 214 56.42 11.12 -44.52
N ARG A 215 56.47 11.00 -45.85
CA ARG A 215 55.28 10.89 -46.70
C ARG A 215 54.50 9.59 -46.43
N GLU A 216 55.21 8.49 -46.16
CA GLU A 216 54.59 7.22 -45.75
C GLU A 216 53.89 7.36 -44.40
N LEU A 217 54.52 7.99 -43.41
CA LEU A 217 53.88 8.27 -42.10
C LEU A 217 52.67 9.19 -42.25
N GLU A 218 52.73 10.22 -43.10
CA GLU A 218 51.58 11.08 -43.41
C GLU A 218 50.43 10.29 -44.07
N GLN A 219 50.76 9.37 -44.98
CA GLN A 219 49.80 8.48 -45.63
C GLN A 219 49.17 7.49 -44.64
N GLN A 220 49.95 6.96 -43.69
CA GLN A 220 49.46 6.08 -42.62
C GLN A 220 48.51 6.83 -41.67
N ILE A 221 48.87 8.04 -41.23
CA ILE A 221 48.01 8.89 -40.40
C ILE A 221 46.69 9.21 -41.14
N ALA A 222 46.76 9.52 -42.44
CA ALA A 222 45.58 9.78 -43.26
C ALA A 222 44.68 8.53 -43.38
N SER A 223 45.29 7.36 -43.57
CA SER A 223 44.57 6.08 -43.66
C SER A 223 43.89 5.73 -42.34
N LEU A 224 44.59 5.87 -41.22
CA LEU A 224 44.01 5.67 -39.88
C LEU A 224 42.84 6.61 -39.59
N HIS A 225 42.93 7.88 -40.02
CA HIS A 225 41.83 8.82 -39.90
C HIS A 225 40.61 8.38 -40.73
N GLN A 226 40.82 7.82 -41.93
CA GLN A 226 39.73 7.29 -42.74
C GLN A 226 39.08 6.07 -42.09
N VAL A 227 39.87 5.14 -41.54
CA VAL A 227 39.36 3.97 -40.82
C VAL A 227 38.56 4.38 -39.59
N LYS A 228 39.08 5.33 -38.80
CA LYS A 228 38.35 5.89 -37.65
C LYS A 228 37.04 6.55 -38.07
N SER A 229 37.05 7.36 -39.13
CA SER A 229 35.84 8.01 -39.62
C SER A 229 34.80 7.00 -40.13
N LEU A 230 35.24 5.91 -40.75
CA LEU A 230 34.35 4.82 -41.16
C LEU A 230 33.72 4.15 -39.93
N ASP A 231 34.51 3.83 -38.90
CA ASP A 231 34.04 3.23 -37.65
C ASP A 231 33.00 4.12 -36.93
N GLU A 232 33.27 5.41 -36.80
CA GLU A 232 32.33 6.39 -36.22
C GLU A 232 30.99 6.41 -36.98
N ARG A 233 31.05 6.41 -38.32
CA ARG A 233 29.85 6.43 -39.18
C ARG A 233 29.04 5.14 -39.07
N VAL A 234 29.71 3.99 -39.05
CA VAL A 234 29.06 2.68 -38.86
C VAL A 234 28.39 2.61 -37.50
N ASN A 235 29.07 3.06 -36.44
CA ASN A 235 28.50 3.06 -35.09
C ASN A 235 27.30 3.99 -34.94
N SER A 236 27.33 5.17 -35.57
CA SER A 236 26.19 6.10 -35.65
C SER A 236 25.00 5.46 -36.37
N PHE A 237 25.23 4.89 -37.56
CA PHE A 237 24.19 4.23 -38.35
C PHE A 237 23.51 3.08 -37.57
N ILE A 238 24.31 2.24 -36.88
CA ILE A 238 23.78 1.17 -36.03
C ILE A 238 22.92 1.76 -34.90
N SER A 239 23.36 2.83 -34.26
CA SER A 239 22.60 3.49 -33.19
C SER A 239 21.27 4.04 -33.68
N ASP A 240 21.27 4.71 -34.83
CA ASP A 240 20.09 5.35 -35.41
C ASP A 240 19.03 4.31 -35.83
N ILE A 241 19.47 3.14 -36.30
CA ILE A 241 18.57 2.10 -36.82
C ILE A 241 18.15 1.09 -35.75
N ALA A 242 18.96 0.88 -34.71
CA ALA A 242 18.69 -0.12 -33.66
C ALA A 242 17.31 0.06 -33.01
N VAL A 243 16.83 1.30 -32.88
CA VAL A 243 15.51 1.62 -32.31
C VAL A 243 14.39 0.96 -33.12
N TYR A 244 14.46 1.01 -34.44
CA TYR A 244 13.44 0.47 -35.35
C TYR A 244 13.42 -1.07 -35.40
N GLY A 245 14.52 -1.73 -35.02
CA GLY A 245 14.55 -3.20 -34.91
C GLY A 245 13.68 -3.75 -33.76
N LYS A 246 13.27 -2.88 -32.83
CA LYS A 246 12.47 -3.24 -31.65
C LYS A 246 11.05 -2.68 -31.66
N THR A 247 10.70 -1.83 -32.62
CA THR A 247 9.35 -1.25 -32.66
C THR A 247 8.35 -2.26 -33.22
N THR A 248 7.19 -2.36 -32.55
CA THR A 248 6.02 -3.10 -33.06
C THR A 248 5.23 -2.29 -34.09
N ASP A 249 5.61 -1.05 -34.33
CA ASP A 249 4.90 -0.09 -35.19
C ASP A 249 4.78 -0.57 -36.65
N PHE A 250 5.67 -1.46 -37.10
CA PHE A 250 5.58 -2.09 -38.42
C PHE A 250 4.48 -3.16 -38.54
N ASN A 251 3.93 -3.65 -37.42
CA ASN A 251 2.95 -4.76 -37.39
C ASN A 251 1.48 -4.32 -37.50
N GLY A 252 1.18 -3.04 -37.75
CA GLY A 252 -0.20 -2.55 -37.76
C GLY A 252 -0.53 -1.46 -38.77
N ILE A 253 0.43 -0.98 -39.56
CA ILE A 253 0.17 0.08 -40.52
C ILE A 253 -0.25 -0.57 -41.85
N ALA A 254 -1.43 -0.22 -42.35
CA ALA A 254 -1.82 -0.46 -43.74
C ALA A 254 -0.97 0.40 -44.68
N ILE A 255 0.33 0.12 -44.75
CA ILE A 255 1.27 0.74 -45.68
C ILE A 255 0.98 0.12 -47.05
N LYS A 256 0.90 0.94 -48.10
CA LYS A 256 0.91 0.45 -49.48
C LYS A 256 2.11 -0.50 -49.62
N GLN A 257 1.87 -1.78 -49.93
CA GLN A 257 2.87 -2.85 -49.98
C GLN A 257 4.18 -2.42 -50.68
N GLU A 258 4.05 -1.63 -51.74
CA GLU A 258 5.15 -0.99 -52.49
C GLU A 258 6.14 -0.17 -51.63
N THR A 259 5.69 0.54 -50.60
CA THR A 259 6.57 1.33 -49.72
C THR A 259 7.38 0.43 -48.78
N MET A 260 6.79 -0.67 -48.29
CA MET A 260 7.53 -1.65 -47.49
C MET A 260 8.54 -2.41 -48.36
N ASP A 261 8.15 -2.77 -49.58
CA ASP A 261 9.06 -3.38 -50.56
C ASP A 261 10.26 -2.47 -50.87
N HIS A 262 10.03 -1.15 -51.00
CA HIS A 262 11.11 -0.18 -51.20
C HIS A 262 12.06 -0.09 -49.99
N VAL A 263 11.54 -0.11 -48.77
CA VAL A 263 12.37 -0.11 -47.54
C VAL A 263 13.19 -1.41 -47.45
N ILE A 264 12.58 -2.56 -47.70
CA ILE A 264 13.26 -3.88 -47.72
C ILE A 264 14.36 -3.91 -48.79
N SER A 265 14.08 -3.37 -49.98
CA SER A 265 15.06 -3.24 -51.06
C SER A 265 16.24 -2.34 -50.63
N SER A 266 15.96 -1.20 -50.01
CA SER A 266 16.98 -0.27 -49.50
C SER A 266 17.87 -0.92 -48.43
N LEU A 267 17.29 -1.68 -47.51
CA LEU A 267 18.04 -2.46 -46.51
C LEU A 267 18.91 -3.55 -47.15
N SER A 268 18.40 -4.21 -48.19
CA SER A 268 19.14 -5.24 -48.93
C SER A 268 20.35 -4.63 -49.67
N ILE A 269 20.19 -3.43 -50.24
CA ILE A 269 21.29 -2.68 -50.85
C ILE A 269 22.33 -2.30 -49.79
N ALA A 270 21.90 -1.76 -48.66
CA ALA A 270 22.80 -1.40 -47.56
C ALA A 270 23.61 -2.61 -47.05
N LYS A 271 22.95 -3.77 -46.88
CA LYS A 271 23.62 -5.03 -46.51
C LYS A 271 24.72 -5.40 -47.51
N LYS A 272 24.42 -5.37 -48.81
CA LYS A 272 25.40 -5.68 -49.85
C LYS A 272 26.59 -4.71 -49.85
N MET A 273 26.32 -3.41 -49.63
CA MET A 273 27.39 -2.40 -49.52
C MET A 273 28.30 -2.68 -48.32
N ILE A 274 27.75 -3.08 -47.18
CA ILE A 274 28.53 -3.46 -45.99
C ILE A 274 29.39 -4.70 -46.30
N GLU A 275 28.80 -5.75 -46.90
CA GLU A 275 29.55 -6.95 -47.32
C GLU A 275 30.71 -6.63 -48.26
N ASP A 276 30.54 -5.67 -49.17
CA ASP A 276 31.59 -5.24 -50.09
C ASP A 276 32.68 -4.42 -49.38
N ILE A 277 32.33 -3.61 -48.37
CA ILE A 277 33.30 -2.90 -47.51
C ILE A 277 34.10 -3.92 -46.68
N GLU A 278 33.45 -4.92 -46.08
CA GLU A 278 34.10 -5.97 -45.28
C GLU A 278 35.14 -6.76 -46.09
N LYS A 279 34.85 -7.08 -47.36
CA LYS A 279 35.81 -7.73 -48.27
C LYS A 279 37.05 -6.87 -48.52
N ASN A 280 36.91 -5.55 -48.58
CA ASN A 280 38.04 -4.65 -48.80
C ASN A 280 38.93 -4.52 -47.55
N ILE A 281 38.34 -4.60 -46.36
CA ILE A 281 39.07 -4.53 -45.07
C ILE A 281 39.86 -5.81 -44.78
N THR A 282 39.39 -6.98 -45.24
CA THR A 282 39.98 -8.30 -44.92
C THR A 282 41.19 -8.69 -45.77
N SER A 283 41.65 -7.83 -46.68
CA SER A 283 42.70 -8.15 -47.66
C SER A 283 44.10 -8.31 -47.08
N ASP A 284 44.42 -7.74 -45.91
CA ASP A 284 45.75 -7.85 -45.29
C ASP A 284 45.66 -8.49 -43.91
N LYS A 285 45.67 -9.83 -43.87
CA LYS A 285 46.12 -10.54 -42.68
C LYS A 285 47.57 -10.16 -42.42
N ILE A 286 47.80 -9.26 -41.47
CA ILE A 286 49.10 -9.14 -40.81
C ILE A 286 49.39 -10.51 -40.18
N ILE A 287 50.38 -11.18 -40.75
CA ILE A 287 50.98 -12.40 -40.22
C ILE A 287 51.61 -12.00 -38.89
N ASN A 288 51.02 -12.40 -37.77
CA ASN A 288 51.70 -12.37 -36.48
C ASN A 288 52.83 -13.39 -36.56
N ALA A 289 54.03 -12.89 -36.87
CA ALA A 289 55.28 -13.56 -36.58
C ALA A 289 55.53 -13.41 -35.08
N ASP A 290 55.19 -14.43 -34.31
CA ASP A 290 55.82 -14.70 -33.02
C ASP A 290 55.91 -16.21 -32.85
N GLY A 291 57.08 -16.72 -33.19
CA GLY A 291 57.44 -18.14 -33.15
C GLY A 291 58.86 -18.29 -33.68
N LEU A 292 59.84 -17.89 -32.86
CA LEU A 292 61.30 -18.13 -32.84
C LEU A 292 61.82 -17.14 -31.75
N ASP A 293 62.38 -17.51 -30.60
CA ASP A 293 63.09 -18.70 -30.12
C ASP A 293 62.61 -19.11 -28.70
#